data_AF-A0A7R8H6E1-F1
#
_entry.id   AF-A0A7R8H6E1-F1
#
_cell.length_a   1.000
_cell.length_b   1.000
_cell.length_c   1.000
_cell.angle_alpha   90.00
_cell.angle_beta   90.00
_cell.angle_gamma   90.00
#
_symmetry.space_group_name_H-M   'P 1'
#
loop_
_entity.id
_entity.type
_entity.pdbx_description
1 polymer ?
#
loop_
_entity_poly.entity_id
_entity_poly.type
_entity_poly.pdbx_seq_one_letter_code
_entity_poly.pdbx_strand_id
1 'polypeptide(L)'
;MDEDTEPLSSDFEALEELIAKNHSLLRTLGVSHPRLEDIVRIANSMKFRGVKLTGAGGGGFAYIFIPPTTSSYMVDKLISLIEKRGFERPRLTSIGVSGVQIKEHNDNMQTSECFFR
;
A
#
# COMPACT_ATOMS: atom_id res chain seq x y z
N MET A 1 -16.80 13.85 -23.37
CA MET A 1 -17.39 14.23 -22.07
C MET A 1 -16.99 13.09 -21.17
N ASP A 2 -15.83 13.24 -20.54
CA ASP A 2 -15.26 12.23 -19.67
C ASP A 2 -16.04 12.30 -18.35
N GLU A 3 -16.85 11.27 -18.12
CA GLU A 3 -17.66 11.13 -16.93
C GLU A 3 -16.72 10.68 -15.82
N ASP A 4 -16.27 11.63 -15.01
CA ASP A 4 -15.56 11.40 -13.75
C ASP A 4 -16.45 10.53 -12.84
N THR A 5 -16.37 9.22 -13.07
CA THR A 5 -17.12 8.23 -12.32
C THR A 5 -16.37 8.04 -11.02
N GLU A 6 -16.82 8.73 -9.97
CA GLU A 6 -16.33 8.52 -8.60
C GLU A 6 -16.36 7.01 -8.30
N PRO A 7 -15.21 6.41 -7.93
CA PRO A 7 -15.13 4.97 -7.75
C PRO A 7 -16.09 4.53 -6.65
N LEU A 8 -16.97 3.59 -6.99
CA LEU A 8 -17.97 3.08 -6.06
C LEU A 8 -17.28 2.22 -5.01
N SER A 9 -17.88 2.08 -3.83
CA SER A 9 -17.39 1.18 -2.76
C SER A 9 -17.09 -0.24 -3.28
N SER A 10 -17.86 -0.70 -4.28
CA SER A 10 -17.67 -1.99 -4.93
C SER A 10 -16.35 -2.12 -5.68
N ASP A 11 -15.84 -1.03 -6.26
CA ASP A 11 -14.62 -1.04 -7.07
C ASP A 11 -13.39 -1.23 -6.18
N PHE A 12 -13.39 -0.57 -5.02
CA PHE A 12 -12.36 -0.76 -4.00
C PHE A 12 -12.38 -2.16 -3.40
N GLU A 13 -13.57 -2.74 -3.17
CA GLU A 13 -13.70 -4.12 -2.71
C GLU A 13 -13.17 -5.13 -3.75
N ALA A 14 -13.49 -4.91 -5.04
CA ALA A 14 -12.97 -5.73 -6.13
C ALA A 14 -11.44 -5.60 -6.24
N LEU A 15 -10.91 -4.39 -6.09
CA LEU A 15 -9.47 -4.14 -6.09
C LEU A 15 -8.77 -4.89 -4.96
N GLU A 16 -9.29 -4.84 -3.73
CA GLU A 16 -8.76 -5.61 -2.61
C GLU A 16 -8.71 -7.11 -2.91
N GLU A 17 -9.78 -7.65 -3.49
CA GLU A 17 -9.87 -9.06 -3.84
C GLU A 17 -8.84 -9.44 -4.91
N LEU A 18 -8.68 -8.60 -5.93
CA LEU A 18 -7.68 -8.80 -6.98
C LEU A 18 -6.25 -8.76 -6.42
N ILE A 19 -5.97 -7.86 -5.48
CA ILE A 19 -4.67 -7.78 -4.80
C ILE A 19 -4.41 -9.08 -4.02
N ALA A 20 -5.37 -9.54 -3.23
CA ALA A 20 -5.26 -10.77 -2.44
C ALA A 20 -5.09 -12.02 -3.32
N LYS A 21 -5.84 -12.10 -4.42
CA LYS A 21 -5.71 -13.17 -5.43
C LYS A 21 -4.33 -13.16 -6.06
N ASN A 22 -3.82 -12.00 -6.46
CA ASN A 22 -2.49 -11.88 -7.04
C ASN A 22 -1.40 -12.32 -6.04
N HIS A 23 -1.51 -11.93 -4.77
CA HIS A 23 -0.60 -12.42 -3.74
C HIS A 23 -0.62 -13.95 -3.61
N SER A 24 -1.81 -14.56 -3.63
CA SER A 24 -1.97 -16.02 -3.57
C SER A 24 -1.29 -16.71 -4.76
N LEU A 25 -1.41 -16.14 -5.98
CA LEU A 25 -0.72 -16.63 -7.17
C LEU A 25 0.81 -16.51 -7.02
N LEU A 26 1.32 -15.37 -6.55
CA LEU A 26 2.75 -15.16 -6.31
C LEU A 26 3.31 -16.14 -5.25
N ARG A 27 2.52 -16.44 -4.22
CA ARG A 27 2.88 -17.46 -3.23
C ARG A 27 2.94 -18.85 -3.86
N THR A 28 1.98 -19.22 -4.71
CA THR A 28 1.99 -20.51 -5.43
C THR A 28 3.18 -20.62 -6.40
N LEU A 29 3.61 -19.51 -7.00
CA LEU A 29 4.81 -19.47 -7.84
C LEU A 29 6.13 -19.61 -7.06
N GLY A 30 6.08 -19.67 -5.72
CA GLY A 30 7.26 -19.84 -4.88
C GLY A 30 8.13 -18.59 -4.74
N VAL A 31 7.65 -17.43 -5.17
CA VAL A 31 8.40 -16.16 -5.09
C VAL A 31 8.14 -15.39 -3.79
N SER A 32 7.29 -15.91 -2.90
CA SER A 32 7.07 -15.32 -1.57
C SER A 32 8.18 -15.70 -0.57
N HIS A 33 8.19 -15.03 0.57
CA HIS A 33 9.17 -15.21 1.64
C HIS A 33 8.45 -15.21 3.00
N PRO A 34 8.84 -16.05 3.99
CA PRO A 34 8.17 -16.11 5.31
C PRO A 34 8.00 -14.75 5.98
N ARG A 35 9.02 -13.89 5.84
CA ARG A 35 9.00 -12.51 6.37
C ARG A 35 7.94 -11.62 5.69
N LEU A 36 7.60 -11.84 4.42
CA LEU A 36 6.51 -11.11 3.75
C LEU A 36 5.14 -11.67 4.14
N GLU A 37 5.04 -12.99 4.34
CA GLU A 37 3.81 -13.63 4.82
C GLU A 37 3.41 -13.13 6.21
N ASP A 38 4.37 -12.74 7.06
CA ASP A 38 4.08 -12.11 8.34
C ASP A 38 3.37 -10.75 8.18
N ILE A 39 3.77 -9.92 7.21
CA ILE A 39 3.08 -8.66 6.89
C ILE A 39 1.64 -8.95 6.45
N VAL A 40 1.47 -9.95 5.58
CA VAL A 40 0.15 -10.38 5.07
C VAL A 40 -0.74 -10.87 6.21
N ARG A 41 -0.18 -11.63 7.16
CA ARG A 41 -0.91 -12.08 8.35
C ARG A 41 -1.32 -10.93 9.26
N ILE A 42 -0.44 -9.95 9.48
CA ILE A 42 -0.74 -8.77 10.30
C ILE A 42 -1.87 -7.95 9.65
N ALA A 43 -1.76 -7.67 8.35
CA ALA A 43 -2.78 -6.96 7.58
C ALA A 43 -4.15 -7.66 7.67
N ASN A 44 -4.18 -8.97 7.39
CA ASN A 44 -5.41 -9.77 7.47
C ASN A 44 -6.01 -9.80 8.88
N SER A 45 -5.18 -9.83 9.94
CA SER A 45 -5.67 -9.78 11.33
C SER A 45 -6.40 -8.47 11.68
N MET A 46 -6.10 -7.40 10.93
CA MET A 46 -6.73 -6.09 11.04
C MET A 46 -7.81 -5.83 9.98
N LYS A 47 -8.21 -6.87 9.24
CA LYS A 47 -9.20 -6.83 8.15
C LYS A 47 -8.74 -6.08 6.89
N PHE A 48 -7.44 -5.80 6.73
CA PHE A 48 -6.89 -5.31 5.46
C PHE A 48 -6.65 -6.49 4.52
N ARG A 49 -7.50 -6.62 3.49
CA ARG A 49 -7.43 -7.74 2.55
C ARG A 49 -6.52 -7.46 1.35
N GLY A 50 -6.43 -6.20 0.94
CA GLY A 50 -5.63 -5.78 -0.21
C GLY A 50 -4.13 -5.71 0.11
N VAL A 51 -3.48 -6.83 0.40
CA VAL A 51 -2.04 -6.91 0.66
C VAL A 51 -1.35 -7.83 -0.33
N LYS A 52 -0.21 -7.39 -0.88
CA LYS A 52 0.66 -8.24 -1.70
C LYS A 52 2.13 -7.82 -1.63
N LEU A 53 3.01 -8.75 -1.95
CA LEU A 53 4.41 -8.47 -2.23
C LEU A 53 4.60 -7.70 -3.53
N THR A 54 5.65 -6.90 -3.60
CA THR A 54 6.04 -6.12 -4.79
C THR A 54 7.54 -6.27 -5.07
N GLY A 55 7.92 -6.34 -6.34
CA GLY A 55 9.28 -6.64 -6.79
C GLY A 55 9.46 -8.06 -7.32
N ALA A 56 10.72 -8.51 -7.46
CA ALA A 56 11.07 -9.80 -8.06
C ALA A 56 10.70 -11.03 -7.21
N GLY A 57 10.43 -10.84 -5.91
CA GLY A 57 10.20 -11.91 -4.94
C GLY A 57 11.44 -12.24 -4.10
N GLY A 58 11.30 -13.23 -3.20
CA GLY A 58 12.37 -13.67 -2.30
C GLY A 58 12.65 -12.75 -1.09
N GLY A 59 11.90 -11.65 -0.94
CA GLY A 59 12.08 -10.64 0.10
C GLY A 59 11.70 -9.25 -0.41
N GLY A 60 12.12 -8.20 0.31
CA GLY A 60 11.91 -6.80 -0.09
C GLY A 60 10.65 -6.18 0.51
N PHE A 61 9.80 -5.60 -0.35
CA PHE A 61 8.67 -4.78 0.06
C PHE A 61 7.33 -5.48 -0.15
N ALA A 62 6.35 -5.12 0.68
CA ALA A 62 4.94 -5.37 0.47
C ALA A 62 4.21 -4.04 0.49
N TYR A 63 3.06 -3.96 -0.16
CA TYR A 63 2.15 -2.84 0.01
C TYR A 63 0.79 -3.33 0.51
N ILE A 64 0.14 -2.48 1.28
CA ILE A 64 -1.19 -2.70 1.85
C ILE A 64 -2.07 -1.58 1.31
N PHE A 65 -3.12 -1.95 0.60
CA PHE A 65 -4.14 -1.04 0.14
C PHE A 65 -4.98 -0.56 1.31
N ILE A 66 -5.20 0.76 1.37
CA ILE A 66 -5.98 1.42 2.43
C ILE A 66 -7.22 2.02 1.76
N PRO A 67 -8.42 1.44 1.96
CA PRO A 67 -9.67 2.02 1.48
C PRO A 67 -9.90 3.42 2.07
N PRO A 68 -10.56 4.34 1.34
CA PRO A 68 -10.83 5.70 1.81
C PRO A 68 -11.73 5.74 3.06
N THR A 69 -12.47 4.67 3.33
CA THR A 69 -13.31 4.50 4.52
C THR A 69 -12.53 4.10 5.78
N THR A 70 -11.22 3.85 5.66
CA THR A 70 -10.38 3.43 6.78
C THR A 70 -10.08 4.60 7.72
N SER A 71 -10.30 4.41 9.02
CA SER A 71 -9.95 5.43 10.01
C SER A 71 -8.43 5.53 10.21
N SER A 72 -7.93 6.74 10.47
CA SER A 72 -6.51 6.99 10.77
C SER A 72 -5.99 6.12 11.92
N TYR A 73 -6.81 5.91 12.95
CA TYR A 73 -6.49 5.01 14.07
C TYR A 73 -6.16 3.58 13.62
N MET A 74 -6.90 3.03 12.64
CA MET A 74 -6.63 1.69 12.12
C MET A 74 -5.31 1.64 11.36
N VAL A 75 -4.98 2.69 10.61
CA VAL A 75 -3.70 2.81 9.89
C VAL A 75 -2.53 2.91 10.87
N ASP A 76 -2.63 3.76 11.89
CA ASP A 76 -1.58 3.92 12.92
C ASP A 76 -1.36 2.64 13.72
N LYS A 77 -2.44 1.93 14.04
CA LYS A 77 -2.37 0.63 14.72
C LYS A 77 -1.71 -0.43 13.83
N LEU A 78 -1.98 -0.43 12.52
CA LEU A 78 -1.34 -1.32 11.56
C LEU A 78 0.17 -1.06 11.48
N ILE A 79 0.57 0.21 11.34
CA ILE A 79 1.97 0.65 11.36
C ILE A 79 2.66 0.16 12.63
N SER A 80 2.05 0.40 13.79
CA SER A 80 2.59 -0.01 15.09
C SER A 80 2.78 -1.52 15.22
N LEU A 81 1.85 -2.33 14.66
CA LEU A 81 1.98 -3.79 14.69
C LEU A 81 3.10 -4.30 13.79
N ILE A 82 3.29 -3.66 12.63
CA ILE A 82 4.37 -3.99 11.68
C ILE A 82 5.72 -3.64 12.31
N GLU A 83 5.88 -2.46 12.92
CA GLU A 83 7.11 -2.08 13.63
C GLU A 83 7.44 -3.03 14.78
N LYS A 84 6.46 -3.39 15.60
CA LYS A 84 6.62 -4.36 16.71
C LYS A 84 7.10 -5.74 16.25
N ARG A 85 6.89 -6.08 14.97
CA ARG A 85 7.32 -7.34 14.37
C ARG A 85 8.73 -7.26 13.76
N GLY A 86 9.43 -6.14 13.94
CA GLY A 86 10.82 -5.97 13.50
C GLY A 86 10.95 -5.57 12.04
N PHE A 87 9.92 -4.94 11.47
CA PHE A 87 9.98 -4.31 10.16
C PHE A 87 10.26 -2.82 10.29
N GLU A 88 10.80 -2.22 9.23
CA GLU A 88 10.88 -0.77 9.13
C GLU A 88 9.48 -0.16 9.13
N ARG A 89 9.38 1.08 9.64
CA ARG A 89 8.13 1.82 9.67
C ARG A 89 7.53 1.93 8.26
N PRO A 90 6.32 1.40 8.02
CA PRO A 90 5.67 1.54 6.73
C PRO A 90 5.44 3.02 6.39
N ARG A 91 5.70 3.39 5.14
CA ARG A 91 5.41 4.73 4.63
C ARG A 91 4.00 4.76 4.05
N LEU A 92 3.20 5.71 4.51
CA LEU A 92 1.92 6.01 3.88
C LEU A 92 2.18 6.82 2.61
N THR A 93 1.65 6.37 1.48
CA THR A 93 1.87 7.02 0.19
C THR A 93 0.66 6.83 -0.72
N SER A 94 0.53 7.71 -1.71
CA SER A 94 -0.47 7.61 -2.77
C SER A 94 0.17 7.01 -4.02
N ILE A 95 -0.59 6.16 -4.72
CA ILE A 95 -0.18 5.54 -5.98
C ILE A 95 -0.89 6.26 -7.14
N GLY A 96 -0.29 6.29 -8.33
CA GLY A 96 -0.89 6.96 -9.49
C GLY A 96 -0.75 8.49 -9.46
N VAL A 97 0.21 9.01 -8.69
CA VAL A 97 0.53 10.43 -8.65
C VAL A 97 1.13 10.91 -9.97
N SER A 98 1.03 12.22 -10.22
CA SER A 98 1.70 12.86 -11.36
C SER A 98 3.19 12.53 -11.41
N GLY A 99 3.69 12.25 -12.61
CA GLY A 99 5.09 11.96 -12.87
C GLY A 99 5.99 13.20 -12.77
N VAL A 100 6.95 13.33 -13.69
CA VAL A 100 7.85 14.48 -13.71
C VAL A 100 7.05 15.77 -13.89
N GLN A 101 7.22 16.71 -12.96
CA GLN A 101 6.63 18.04 -13.00
C GLN A 101 7.73 19.09 -12.87
N ILE A 102 7.70 20.09 -13.75
CA ILE A 102 8.50 21.31 -13.56
C ILE A 102 7.66 22.23 -12.69
N LYS A 103 8.10 22.47 -11.45
CA LYS A 103 7.47 23.46 -10.56
C LYS A 103 8.20 24.78 -10.77
N GLU A 104 7.51 25.81 -11.22
CA GLU A 104 8.06 27.17 -11.22
C GLU A 104 8.32 27.59 -9.77
N HIS A 105 9.48 28.20 -9.53
CA HIS A 105 9.87 28.68 -8.20
C HIS A 105 9.10 29.96 -7.90
N ASN A 106 7.97 29.82 -7.22
CA ASN A 106 7.31 30.94 -6.53
C ASN A 106 7.79 30.94 -5.08
N ASP A 107 8.36 32.06 -4.61
CA ASP A 107 8.99 32.26 -3.29
C ASP A 107 8.03 32.16 -2.08
N ASN A 108 6.84 31.58 -2.24
CA ASN A 108 5.87 31.39 -1.16
C ASN A 108 5.23 30.00 -1.20
N MET A 109 6.00 28.94 -0.93
CA MET A 109 5.45 27.78 -0.21
C MET A 109 6.55 26.90 0.40
N GLN A 110 6.39 26.61 1.70
CA GLN A 110 7.22 25.69 2.48
C GLN A 110 7.28 24.28 1.88
N THR A 111 8.49 23.74 1.79
CA THR A 111 8.86 22.33 1.53
C THR A 111 8.20 21.39 2.55
N SER A 112 7.78 20.15 2.25
CA SER A 112 8.59 18.93 1.99
C SER A 112 7.60 17.79 1.59
N GLU A 113 7.91 16.63 1.00
CA GLU A 113 9.14 15.84 0.92
C GLU A 113 8.97 14.79 -0.21
N CYS A 114 9.82 14.81 -1.25
CA CYS A 114 9.95 13.69 -2.20
C CYS A 114 11.26 12.99 -1.88
N PHE A 115 11.20 11.81 -1.26
CA PHE A 115 12.40 11.00 -1.01
C PHE A 115 12.10 9.52 -1.29
N PHE A 116 12.42 9.09 -2.50
CA PHE A 116 12.79 7.71 -2.76
C PHE A 116 14.21 7.51 -2.22
N ARG A 117 14.32 6.77 -1.12
CA ARG A 117 15.56 6.13 -0.67
C ARG A 117 15.26 4.67 -0.50
#